data_AF-A0A0F2NLS8-F1
#
_entry.id   AF-A0A0F2NLS8-F1
#
_cell.length_a   1.000
_cell.length_b   1.000
_cell.length_c   1.000
_cell.angle_alpha   90.00
_cell.angle_beta   90.00
_cell.angle_gamma   90.00
#
_symmetry.space_group_name_H-M   'P 1'
#
loop_
_entity.id
_entity.type
_entity.pdbx_description
1 polymer ?
#
loop_
_entity_poly.entity_id
_entity_poly.type
_entity_poly.pdbx_seq_one_letter_code
_entity_poly.pdbx_strand_id
1 'polypeptide(L)'
;MSSGTDGNLDRVCAAKAIRMVTDVKKAGQDSADTLITKALGVLQEQGLYALVLFCDSRKEEKGAGEIKNNIFNLLKEQKLITNNSPADLTAELSKENGLLSNLDELFFAIFLIEKTLIYARYHAKALKKEGAGQGLKSGGESE
;
A
#
# COMPACT_ATOMS: atom_id res chain seq x y z
N MET A 1 -10.01 19.41 -22.24
CA MET A 1 -11.04 18.36 -22.08
C MET A 1 -10.47 17.32 -21.12
N SER A 2 -10.92 17.31 -19.85
CA SER A 2 -10.41 16.42 -18.81
C SER A 2 -11.12 15.06 -18.93
N SER A 3 -10.45 14.06 -19.47
CA SER A 3 -10.98 12.71 -19.62
C SER A 3 -10.35 11.77 -18.59
N GLY A 4 -11.03 11.58 -17.46
CA GLY A 4 -10.87 10.40 -16.61
C GLY A 4 -10.66 10.70 -15.12
N THR A 5 -11.73 10.50 -14.34
CA THR A 5 -11.79 10.31 -12.88
C THR A 5 -11.71 11.53 -11.96
N ASP A 6 -12.80 12.30 -11.89
CA ASP A 6 -13.31 12.79 -10.59
C ASP A 6 -13.95 11.60 -9.85
N GLY A 7 -13.16 10.55 -9.60
CA GLY A 7 -13.62 9.30 -9.02
C GLY A 7 -13.78 9.42 -7.52
N ASN A 8 -14.85 8.84 -6.96
CA ASN A 8 -15.00 8.68 -5.51
C ASN A 8 -13.68 8.16 -4.90
N LEU A 9 -13.09 8.91 -3.96
CA LEU A 9 -11.81 8.58 -3.32
C LEU A 9 -11.82 7.20 -2.67
N ASP A 10 -12.97 6.75 -2.20
CA ASP A 10 -13.15 5.41 -1.63
C ASP A 10 -12.89 4.32 -2.69
N ARG A 11 -13.44 4.52 -3.91
CA ARG A 11 -13.20 3.63 -5.05
C ARG A 11 -11.74 3.64 -5.48
N VAL A 12 -11.08 4.82 -5.44
CA VAL A 12 -9.65 4.94 -5.74
C VAL A 12 -8.84 4.12 -4.74
N CYS A 13 -9.09 4.30 -3.43
CA CYS A 13 -8.41 3.54 -2.37
C CYS A 13 -8.63 2.04 -2.53
N ALA A 14 -9.85 1.59 -2.84
CA ALA A 14 -10.16 0.18 -3.05
C ALA A 14 -9.42 -0.41 -4.27
N ALA A 15 -9.38 0.32 -5.39
CA ALA A 15 -8.65 -0.13 -6.58
C ALA A 15 -7.13 -0.22 -6.30
N LYS A 16 -6.58 0.78 -5.60
CA LYS A 16 -5.15 0.78 -5.21
C LYS A 16 -4.83 -0.32 -4.21
N ALA A 17 -5.74 -0.63 -3.30
CA ALA A 17 -5.60 -1.72 -2.36
C ALA A 17 -5.48 -3.07 -3.07
N ILE A 18 -6.37 -3.36 -4.04
CA ILE A 18 -6.34 -4.60 -4.83
C ILE A 18 -5.01 -4.73 -5.57
N ARG A 19 -4.57 -3.64 -6.22
CA ARG A 19 -3.28 -3.60 -6.92
C ARG A 19 -2.12 -3.86 -5.96
N MET A 20 -2.08 -3.18 -4.83
CA MET A 20 -1.02 -3.34 -3.82
C MET A 20 -0.92 -4.79 -3.35
N VAL A 21 -2.04 -5.45 -3.00
CA VAL A 21 -2.01 -6.87 -2.59
C VAL A 21 -1.50 -7.75 -3.74
N THR A 22 -1.94 -7.48 -4.97
CA THR A 22 -1.51 -8.23 -6.15
C THR A 22 0.00 -8.12 -6.35
N ASP A 23 0.54 -6.91 -6.30
CA ASP A 23 1.97 -6.65 -6.49
C ASP A 23 2.80 -7.28 -5.36
N VAL A 24 2.37 -7.11 -4.10
CA VAL A 24 3.00 -7.73 -2.93
C VAL A 24 3.06 -9.25 -3.03
N LYS A 25 1.96 -9.90 -3.45
CA LYS A 25 1.94 -11.36 -3.63
C LYS A 25 2.80 -11.80 -4.81
N LYS A 26 2.79 -11.08 -5.94
CA LYS A 26 3.66 -11.36 -7.10
C LYS A 26 5.15 -11.25 -6.76
N ALA A 27 5.50 -10.40 -5.79
CA ALA A 27 6.85 -10.29 -5.27
C ALA A 27 7.29 -11.47 -4.38
N GLY A 28 6.43 -12.48 -4.18
CA GLY A 28 6.71 -13.68 -3.39
C GLY A 28 6.33 -13.56 -1.92
N GLN A 29 5.55 -12.55 -1.53
CA GLN A 29 5.12 -12.37 -0.15
C GLN A 29 3.83 -13.14 0.14
N ASP A 30 3.95 -14.40 0.58
CA ASP A 30 2.80 -15.24 0.93
C ASP A 30 1.95 -14.67 2.08
N SER A 31 2.61 -13.99 3.03
CA SER A 31 1.99 -13.36 4.19
C SER A 31 1.68 -11.87 3.97
N ALA A 32 1.10 -11.54 2.81
CA ALA A 32 0.73 -10.17 2.45
C ALA A 32 -0.15 -9.49 3.53
N ASP A 33 -1.08 -10.24 4.15
CA ASP A 33 -1.96 -9.72 5.21
C ASP A 33 -1.17 -9.25 6.44
N THR A 34 -0.15 -10.02 6.85
CA THR A 34 0.72 -9.68 7.99
C THR A 34 1.59 -8.47 7.68
N LEU A 35 2.22 -8.44 6.50
CA LEU A 35 3.11 -7.33 6.13
C LEU A 35 2.33 -6.01 6.01
N ILE A 36 1.17 -6.02 5.35
CA ILE A 36 0.29 -4.84 5.21
C ILE A 36 -0.23 -4.39 6.57
N THR A 37 -0.55 -5.32 7.49
CA THR A 37 -0.98 -4.97 8.85
C THR A 37 0.13 -4.25 9.62
N LYS A 38 1.39 -4.70 9.49
CA LYS A 38 2.54 -4.01 10.10
C LYS A 38 2.75 -2.62 9.50
N ALA A 39 2.68 -2.49 8.18
CA ALA A 39 2.79 -1.20 7.50
C ALA A 39 1.69 -0.22 7.97
N LEU A 40 0.45 -0.69 8.06
CA LEU A 40 -0.68 0.10 8.58
C LEU A 40 -0.44 0.56 10.02
N GLY A 41 0.05 -0.32 10.91
CA GLY A 41 0.39 0.04 12.28
C GLY A 41 1.47 1.13 12.36
N VAL A 42 2.53 1.01 11.57
CA VAL A 42 3.59 2.04 11.51
C VAL A 42 3.03 3.38 11.05
N LEU A 43 2.17 3.41 10.03
CA LEU A 43 1.54 4.66 9.58
C LEU A 43 0.71 5.31 10.69
N GLN A 44 -0.10 4.52 11.40
CA GLN A 44 -1.03 5.01 12.42
C GLN A 44 -0.30 5.50 13.68
N GLU A 45 0.78 4.83 14.07
CA GLU A 45 1.51 5.13 15.31
C GLU A 45 2.65 6.14 15.12
N GLN A 46 3.34 6.08 13.97
CA GLN A 46 4.61 6.80 13.75
C GLN A 46 4.57 7.73 12.52
N GLY A 47 3.51 7.68 11.72
CA GLY A 47 3.30 8.58 10.58
C GLY A 47 3.97 8.14 9.27
N LEU A 48 3.77 8.98 8.24
CA LEU A 48 4.13 8.69 6.85
C LEU A 48 5.64 8.47 6.64
N TYR A 49 6.47 9.28 7.27
CA TYR A 49 7.93 9.16 7.11
C TYR A 49 8.45 7.82 7.66
N ALA A 50 7.97 7.43 8.84
CA ALA A 50 8.31 6.16 9.45
C ALA A 50 7.84 4.96 8.61
N LEU A 51 6.67 5.04 7.97
CA LEU A 51 6.18 4.02 7.04
C LEU A 51 7.15 3.80 5.87
N VAL A 52 7.65 4.89 5.27
CA VAL A 52 8.61 4.77 4.16
C VAL A 52 9.93 4.16 4.63
N LEU A 53 10.44 4.58 5.80
CA LEU A 53 11.65 3.98 6.39
C LEU A 53 11.46 2.50 6.74
N PHE A 54 10.28 2.11 7.23
CA PHE A 54 9.94 0.72 7.49
C PHE A 54 10.00 -0.14 6.21
N CYS A 55 9.53 0.39 5.08
CA CYS A 55 9.66 -0.29 3.80
C CYS A 55 11.14 -0.40 3.38
N ASP A 56 11.91 0.68 3.51
CA ASP A 56 13.33 0.72 3.14
C ASP A 56 14.22 -0.17 4.03
N SER A 57 13.84 -0.38 5.29
CA SER A 57 14.58 -1.26 6.20
C SER A 57 14.37 -2.75 5.91
N ARG A 58 13.39 -3.12 5.08
CA ARG A 58 13.02 -4.51 4.75
C ARG A 58 13.43 -4.90 3.34
N LYS A 59 14.67 -4.60 2.94
CA LYS A 59 15.17 -4.85 1.57
C LYS A 59 15.04 -6.30 1.10
N GLU A 60 15.14 -7.26 2.03
CA GLU A 60 14.99 -8.70 1.75
C GLU A 60 13.53 -9.13 1.56
N GLU A 61 12.56 -8.35 2.06
CA GLU A 61 11.13 -8.60 1.87
C GLU A 61 10.65 -7.77 0.68
N LYS A 62 10.74 -8.33 -0.54
CA LYS A 62 10.33 -7.63 -1.78
C LYS A 62 8.92 -7.03 -1.71
N GLY A 63 8.00 -7.67 -0.97
CA GLY A 63 6.66 -7.13 -0.72
C GLY A 63 6.66 -5.75 -0.04
N ALA A 64 7.64 -5.44 0.82
CA ALA A 64 7.77 -4.13 1.45
C ALA A 64 8.13 -3.05 0.43
N GLY A 65 8.98 -3.41 -0.55
CA GLY A 65 9.26 -2.56 -1.71
C GLY A 65 8.00 -2.28 -2.54
N GLU A 66 7.15 -3.27 -2.76
CA GLU A 66 5.89 -3.07 -3.50
C GLU A 66 4.88 -2.20 -2.76
N ILE A 67 4.85 -2.25 -1.42
CA ILE A 67 4.06 -1.31 -0.61
C ILE A 67 4.56 0.12 -0.86
N LYS A 68 5.89 0.36 -0.79
CA LYS A 68 6.49 1.67 -1.05
C LYS A 68 6.20 2.16 -2.47
N ASN A 69 6.34 1.29 -3.48
CA ASN A 69 6.04 1.60 -4.87
C ASN A 69 4.57 2.01 -5.07
N ASN A 70 3.64 1.29 -4.44
CA ASN A 70 2.22 1.62 -4.52
C ASN A 70 1.89 2.94 -3.81
N ILE A 71 2.51 3.22 -2.67
CA ILE A 71 2.38 4.52 -1.98
C ILE A 71 2.93 5.65 -2.85
N PHE A 72 4.13 5.49 -3.40
CA PHE A 72 4.73 6.46 -4.32
C PHE A 72 3.78 6.79 -5.48
N ASN A 73 3.24 5.77 -6.14
CA ASN A 73 2.33 5.96 -7.26
C ASN A 73 1.03 6.67 -6.83
N LEU A 74 0.47 6.30 -5.67
CA LEU A 74 -0.70 6.98 -5.11
C LEU A 74 -0.43 8.47 -4.88
N LEU A 75 0.67 8.82 -4.21
CA LEU A 75 1.04 10.22 -3.96
C LEU A 75 1.30 11.00 -5.26
N LYS A 76 1.97 10.37 -6.23
CA LYS A 76 2.27 10.99 -7.53
C LYS A 76 0.99 11.26 -8.33
N GLU A 77 0.07 10.30 -8.38
CA GLU A 77 -1.21 10.45 -9.08
C GLU A 77 -2.09 11.54 -8.47
N GLN A 78 -2.00 11.74 -7.15
CA GLN A 78 -2.67 12.82 -6.44
C GLN A 78 -1.90 14.15 -6.48
N LYS A 79 -0.77 14.22 -7.20
CA LYS A 79 0.08 15.41 -7.33
C LYS A 79 0.64 15.93 -6.00
N LEU A 80 0.79 15.07 -5.01
CA LEU A 80 1.34 15.38 -3.68
C LEU A 80 2.87 15.32 -3.65
N ILE A 81 3.47 14.71 -4.67
CA ILE A 81 4.92 14.63 -4.88
C ILE A 81 5.25 14.84 -6.36
N THR A 82 6.46 15.30 -6.64
CA THR A 82 6.94 15.64 -7.99
C THR A 82 8.00 14.68 -8.52
N ASN A 83 8.60 13.85 -7.66
CA ASN A 83 9.68 12.97 -8.06
C ASN A 83 9.26 11.85 -9.02
N ASN A 84 10.25 11.33 -9.75
CA ASN A 84 10.05 10.34 -10.81
C ASN A 84 10.35 8.89 -10.39
N SER A 85 10.93 8.68 -9.22
CA SER A 85 11.34 7.35 -8.76
C SER A 85 10.87 7.05 -7.33
N PRO A 86 10.32 5.84 -7.07
CA PRO A 86 10.07 5.36 -5.72
C PRO A 86 11.33 5.29 -4.85
N ALA A 87 12.51 5.06 -5.44
CA ALA A 87 13.77 4.98 -4.71
C ALA A 87 14.02 6.25 -3.88
N ASP A 88 13.64 7.40 -4.44
CA ASP A 88 13.88 8.72 -3.88
C ASP A 88 12.75 9.23 -2.98
N LEU A 89 11.74 8.40 -2.67
CA LEU A 89 10.57 8.84 -1.89
C LEU A 89 10.96 9.41 -0.52
N THR A 90 11.96 8.83 0.16
CA THR A 90 12.43 9.31 1.47
C THR A 90 13.02 10.71 1.37
N ALA A 91 13.81 10.97 0.32
CA ALA A 91 14.37 12.29 0.05
C ALA A 91 13.27 13.28 -0.38
N GLU A 92 12.30 12.83 -1.18
CA GLU A 92 11.16 13.64 -1.63
C GLU A 92 10.29 14.13 -0.48
N LEU A 93 10.02 13.26 0.49
CA LEU A 93 9.25 13.63 1.68
C LEU A 93 10.00 14.65 2.54
N SER A 94 11.33 14.54 2.63
CA SER A 94 12.16 15.34 3.53
C SER A 94 12.67 16.65 2.93
N LYS A 95 12.35 16.95 1.67
CA LYS A 95 12.82 18.19 1.03
C LYS A 95 12.17 19.41 1.69
N GLU A 96 12.90 20.51 1.68
CA GLU A 96 12.36 21.81 2.10
C GLU A 96 11.13 22.16 1.24
N ASN A 97 10.07 22.64 1.89
CA ASN A 97 8.78 22.93 1.24
C ASN A 97 8.13 21.71 0.53
N GLY A 98 8.48 20.48 0.93
CA GLY A 98 7.86 19.24 0.44
C GLY A 98 6.58 18.85 1.19
N LEU A 99 6.06 17.65 0.90
CA LEU A 99 4.82 17.14 1.48
C LEU A 99 4.78 17.19 3.02
N LEU A 100 5.91 16.94 3.70
CA LEU A 100 5.97 16.98 5.16
C LEU A 100 5.90 18.40 5.76
N SER A 101 6.03 19.44 4.94
CA SER A 101 5.93 20.84 5.36
C SER A 101 4.54 21.46 5.14
N ASN A 102 3.65 20.78 4.41
CA ASN A 102 2.28 21.20 4.17
C ASN A 102 1.32 20.28 4.95
N LEU A 103 0.71 20.81 6.01
CA LEU A 103 -0.11 20.04 6.93
C LEU A 103 -1.36 19.45 6.28
N ASP A 104 -2.03 20.21 5.41
CA ASP A 104 -3.27 19.78 4.77
C ASP A 104 -3.00 18.67 3.75
N GLU A 105 -1.95 18.83 2.93
CA GLU A 105 -1.51 17.80 1.99
C GLU A 105 -1.02 16.55 2.72
N LEU A 106 -0.31 16.72 3.84
CA LEU A 106 0.15 15.60 4.68
C LEU A 106 -1.03 14.81 5.24
N PHE A 107 -2.05 15.47 5.80
CA PHE A 107 -3.23 14.77 6.31
C PHE A 107 -4.01 14.08 5.20
N PHE A 108 -4.12 14.70 4.03
CA PHE A 108 -4.74 14.09 2.87
C PHE A 108 -3.98 12.84 2.40
N ALA A 109 -2.64 12.91 2.34
CA ALA A 109 -1.77 11.78 2.02
C ALA A 109 -1.98 10.63 3.01
N ILE A 110 -1.92 10.92 4.32
CA ILE A 110 -2.10 9.92 5.38
C ILE A 110 -3.48 9.27 5.26
N PHE A 111 -4.54 10.05 5.07
CA PHE A 111 -5.90 9.54 4.90
C PHE A 111 -6.01 8.55 3.73
N LEU A 112 -5.49 8.91 2.55
CA LEU A 112 -5.54 8.05 1.37
C LEU A 112 -4.75 6.76 1.56
N ILE A 113 -3.54 6.85 2.11
CA ILE A 113 -2.69 5.68 2.34
C ILE A 113 -3.32 4.78 3.40
N GLU A 114 -3.84 5.35 4.49
CA GLU A 114 -4.49 4.59 5.56
C GLU A 114 -5.71 3.82 5.02
N LYS A 115 -6.61 4.50 4.30
CA LYS A 115 -7.78 3.85 3.68
C LYS A 115 -7.36 2.74 2.72
N THR A 116 -6.35 3.00 1.89
CA THR A 116 -5.80 2.00 0.98
C THR A 116 -5.24 0.78 1.72
N LEU A 117 -4.46 0.98 2.79
CA LEU A 117 -3.88 -0.09 3.59
C LEU A 117 -4.94 -0.89 4.36
N ILE A 118 -5.99 -0.23 4.86
CA ILE A 118 -7.14 -0.90 5.48
C ILE A 118 -7.82 -1.85 4.48
N TYR A 119 -8.13 -1.37 3.28
CA TYR A 119 -8.74 -2.20 2.24
C TYR A 119 -7.80 -3.30 1.77
N ALA A 120 -6.50 -3.01 1.64
CA ALA A 120 -5.50 -3.99 1.25
C ALA A 120 -5.39 -5.13 2.29
N ARG A 121 -5.43 -4.78 3.58
CA ARG A 121 -5.46 -5.75 4.69
C ARG A 121 -6.66 -6.70 4.57
N TYR A 122 -7.86 -6.17 4.38
CA TYR A 122 -9.07 -7.01 4.28
C TYR A 122 -9.10 -7.83 2.98
N HIS A 123 -8.65 -7.26 1.87
CA HIS A 123 -8.53 -7.99 0.61
C HIS A 123 -7.53 -9.15 0.71
N ALA A 124 -6.35 -8.92 1.30
CA ALA A 124 -5.36 -9.98 1.55
C ALA A 124 -5.92 -11.09 2.45
N LYS A 125 -6.66 -10.74 3.51
CA LYS A 125 -7.34 -11.72 4.38
C LYS A 125 -8.38 -12.55 3.63
N ALA A 126 -9.16 -11.94 2.74
CA ALA A 126 -10.15 -12.65 1.93
C ALA A 126 -9.48 -13.68 1.01
N LEU A 127 -8.46 -13.28 0.26
CA LEU A 127 -7.72 -14.19 -0.63
C LEU A 127 -7.05 -15.36 0.12
N LYS A 128 -6.55 -15.13 1.34
CA LYS A 128 -5.97 -16.17 2.19
C LYS A 128 -7.01 -17.21 2.61
N LYS A 129 -8.22 -16.76 2.98
CA LYS A 129 -9.34 -17.64 3.37
C LYS A 129 -9.85 -18.46 2.18
N GLU A 130 -9.92 -17.87 0.99
CA GLU A 130 -10.30 -18.57 -0.24
C GLU A 130 -9.29 -19.68 -0.60
N GLY A 131 -7.99 -19.39 -0.53
CA GLY A 131 -6.94 -20.39 -0.76
C GLY A 131 -6.97 -21.54 0.25
N ALA A 132 -7.22 -21.24 1.54
CA ALA A 132 -7.38 -22.27 2.57
C ALA A 132 -8.62 -23.14 2.35
N GLY A 133 -9.73 -22.55 1.88
CA GLY A 133 -10.97 -23.27 1.59
C GLY A 133 -10.90 -24.19 0.36
N GLN A 134 -10.02 -23.90 -0.61
CA GLN A 134 -9.79 -24.76 -1.78
C GLN A 134 -8.95 -26.00 -1.43
N GLY A 135 -7.96 -25.88 -0.54
CA GLY A 135 -7.15 -27.03 -0.10
C GLY A 135 -7.90 -28.06 0.74
N LEU A 136 -9.01 -27.66 1.39
CA LEU A 136 -9.89 -28.57 2.14
C LEU A 136 -10.84 -29.38 1.24
N LYS A 137 -11.11 -28.93 0.01
CA LYS A 137 -12.04 -29.61 -0.91
C LYS A 137 -11.40 -30.72 -1.75
N SER A 138 -10.06 -30.83 -1.78
CA SER A 138 -9.35 -31.83 -2.59
C SER A 138 -8.90 -33.07 -1.80
N GLY A 139 -9.35 -33.23 -0.55
CA GLY A 139 -8.86 -34.26 0.38
C GLY A 139 -9.85 -35.37 0.76
N GLY A 140 -11.02 -35.45 0.11
CA GLY A 140 -12.06 -36.41 0.52
C GLY A 140 -12.87 -36.89 -0.67
N GLU A 141 -12.33 -37.84 -1.43
CA GLU A 141 -13.07 -38.78 -2.28
C GLU A 141 -12.08 -39.88 -2.71
N SER A 142 -11.89 -40.87 -1.85
CA SER A 142 -11.38 -42.21 -2.18
C SER A 142 -11.98 -43.16 -1.15
N GLU A 143 -13.21 -43.60 -1.45
CA GLU A 143 -13.79 -44.84 -0.92
C GLU A 143 -13.57 -45.96 -1.94
#